data_AF-A0A9E5BM27-F1
#
_entry.id   AF-A0A9E5BM27-F1
#
_cell.length_a   1.000
_cell.length_b   1.000
_cell.length_c   1.000
_cell.angle_alpha   90.00
_cell.angle_beta   90.00
_cell.angle_gamma   90.00
#
_symmetry.space_group_name_H-M   'P 1'
#
loop_
_entity.id
_entity.type
_entity.pdbx_description
1 polymer ?
#
loop_
_entity_poly.entity_id
_entity_poly.type
_entity_poly.pdbx_seq_one_letter_code
_entity_poly.pdbx_strand_id
1 'polypeptide(L)'
;MRRIEIVTPAPPGSLHGNRVTAKRWQGFLRQLGYRVPITESWSKKDADLLIALHAYRSHASIDAFKLAYPNRPLILILTGTDLYRDMANHPEVHKSMALADALVVLQAEALQIIPTKWRHKAAVIHQSVPQIPKQQKPKGQFSVSVIGHLRPEKDPFCIIRA
;
A
#
# COMPACT_ATOMS: atom_id res chain seq x y z
N MET A 1 -17.62 18.85 0.07
CA MET A 1 -16.23 18.41 0.27
C MET A 1 -16.06 17.07 -0.42
N ARG A 2 -15.13 16.94 -1.39
CA ARG A 2 -14.91 15.69 -2.13
C ARG A 2 -14.39 14.59 -1.19
N ARG A 3 -14.86 13.35 -1.35
CA ARG A 3 -14.58 12.18 -0.50
C ARG A 3 -13.71 11.17 -1.22
N ILE A 4 -12.55 10.87 -0.64
CA ILE A 4 -11.63 9.82 -1.11
C ILE A 4 -11.61 8.72 -0.06
N GLU A 5 -12.04 7.51 -0.38
CA GLU A 5 -11.97 6.40 0.57
C GLU A 5 -10.69 5.59 0.37
N ILE A 6 -9.94 5.38 1.45
CA ILE A 6 -8.75 4.52 1.44
C ILE A 6 -9.12 3.17 2.04
N VAL A 7 -8.97 2.09 1.28
CA VAL A 7 -9.14 0.71 1.75
C VAL A 7 -7.77 0.10 2.01
N THR A 8 -7.60 -0.55 3.16
CA THR A 8 -6.37 -1.23 3.56
C THR A 8 -6.67 -2.49 4.36
N PRO A 9 -6.02 -3.63 4.08
CA PRO A 9 -6.28 -4.88 4.80
C PRO A 9 -5.74 -4.90 6.24
N ALA A 10 -5.00 -3.87 6.65
CA ALA A 10 -4.46 -3.78 8.01
C ALA A 10 -5.45 -3.06 8.94
N PRO A 11 -5.81 -3.60 10.11
CA PRO A 11 -6.88 -3.06 10.98
C PRO A 11 -6.57 -1.71 11.65
N PRO A 12 -7.59 -1.00 12.19
CA PRO A 12 -7.40 0.20 13.00
C PRO A 12 -6.42 -0.04 14.16
N GLY A 13 -5.65 1.00 14.51
CA GLY A 13 -4.64 0.92 15.57
C GLY A 13 -3.36 0.13 15.19
N SER A 14 -3.39 -0.66 14.11
CA SER A 14 -2.26 -1.50 13.75
C SER A 14 -1.01 -0.74 13.29
N LEU A 15 0.15 -1.30 13.60
CA LEU A 15 1.48 -0.84 13.16
C LEU A 15 1.94 -1.50 11.84
N HIS A 16 1.09 -2.30 11.19
CA HIS A 16 1.41 -2.85 9.87
C HIS A 16 1.67 -1.75 8.84
N GLY A 17 2.64 -1.99 7.94
CA GLY A 17 3.07 -1.03 6.91
C GLY A 17 1.92 -0.45 6.07
N ASN A 18 0.92 -1.26 5.71
CA ASN A 18 -0.24 -0.79 4.94
C ASN A 18 -1.07 0.24 5.74
N ARG A 19 -1.27 0.02 7.05
CA ARG A 19 -1.99 0.98 7.90
C ARG A 19 -1.22 2.29 8.08
N VAL A 20 0.11 2.20 8.26
CA VAL A 20 0.98 3.39 8.32
C VAL A 20 0.93 4.17 7.01
N THR A 21 1.00 3.48 5.87
CA THR A 21 0.91 4.08 4.52
C THR A 21 -0.44 4.77 4.32
N ALA A 22 -1.55 4.09 4.61
CA ALA A 22 -2.90 4.64 4.50
C ALA A 22 -3.08 5.90 5.37
N LYS A 23 -2.56 5.91 6.60
CA LYS A 23 -2.60 7.08 7.50
C LYS A 23 -1.77 8.26 6.95
N ARG A 24 -0.59 8.00 6.38
CA ARG A 24 0.24 9.07 5.77
C ARG A 24 -0.48 9.71 4.59
N TRP A 25 -1.01 8.89 3.67
CA TRP A 25 -1.78 9.37 2.52
C TRP A 25 -3.05 10.12 2.94
N GLN A 26 -3.76 9.61 3.96
CA GLN A 26 -4.89 10.32 4.56
C GLN A 26 -4.48 11.73 5.04
N GLY A 27 -3.32 11.86 5.69
CA GLY A 27 -2.80 13.15 6.14
C GLY A 27 -2.59 14.13 4.99
N PHE A 28 -1.86 13.72 3.95
CA PHE A 28 -1.60 14.57 2.77
C PHE A 28 -2.88 14.97 2.04
N LEU A 29 -3.79 14.02 1.82
CA LEU A 29 -5.06 14.29 1.13
C LEU A 29 -5.98 15.18 1.97
N ARG A 30 -5.96 15.06 3.31
CA ARG A 30 -6.71 15.99 4.18
C ARG A 30 -6.17 17.42 4.12
N GLN A 31 -4.85 17.60 4.02
CA GLN A 31 -4.23 18.92 3.82
C GLN A 31 -4.67 19.57 2.51
N LEU A 32 -4.99 18.77 1.48
CA LEU A 32 -5.57 19.23 0.22
C LEU A 32 -7.09 19.46 0.28
N GLY A 33 -7.73 19.33 1.45
CA GLY A 33 -9.15 19.60 1.64
C GLY A 33 -10.10 18.43 1.36
N TYR A 34 -9.61 17.20 1.24
CA TYR A 34 -10.46 16.02 1.02
C TYR A 34 -10.96 15.38 2.32
N ARG A 35 -12.17 14.81 2.30
CA ARG A 35 -12.65 13.93 3.37
C ARG A 35 -12.15 12.52 3.11
N VAL A 36 -11.29 12.02 3.99
CA VAL A 36 -10.56 10.76 3.73
C VAL A 36 -10.80 9.72 4.83
N PRO A 37 -11.85 8.90 4.78
CA PRO A 37 -11.98 7.74 5.66
C PRO A 37 -11.00 6.63 5.27
N ILE A 38 -10.50 5.90 6.27
CA ILE A 38 -9.73 4.66 6.06
C ILE A 38 -10.56 3.49 6.57
N THR A 39 -10.80 2.50 5.72
CA THR A 39 -11.64 1.33 6.00
C THR A 39 -10.89 0.05 5.66
N GLU A 40 -11.30 -1.09 6.24
CA GLU A 40 -10.70 -2.39 5.93
C GLU A 40 -11.31 -3.03 4.69
N SER A 41 -12.61 -2.78 4.51
CA SER A 41 -13.36 -3.07 3.31
C SER A 41 -14.06 -1.78 2.88
N TRP A 42 -14.24 -1.60 1.56
CA TRP A 42 -14.99 -0.46 1.06
C TRP A 42 -16.35 -0.36 1.75
N SER A 43 -16.64 0.80 2.31
CA SER A 43 -17.79 1.03 3.20
C SER A 43 -19.16 0.96 2.52
N LYS A 44 -19.19 0.74 1.20
CA LYS A 44 -20.39 0.84 0.34
C LYS A 44 -21.03 2.23 0.32
N LYS A 45 -20.36 3.23 0.89
CA LYS A 45 -20.80 4.62 0.88
C LYS A 45 -20.22 5.34 -0.34
N ASP A 46 -20.96 6.33 -0.80
CA ASP A 46 -20.61 7.19 -1.93
C ASP A 46 -19.22 7.84 -1.78
N ALA A 47 -18.28 7.54 -2.68
CA ALA A 47 -16.95 8.14 -2.70
C ALA A 47 -16.57 8.57 -4.12
N ASP A 48 -15.96 9.74 -4.27
CA ASP A 48 -15.51 10.28 -5.55
C ASP A 48 -14.33 9.48 -6.12
N LEU A 49 -13.53 8.87 -5.25
CA LEU A 49 -12.35 8.08 -5.60
C LEU A 49 -12.10 6.99 -4.54
N LEU A 50 -11.69 5.80 -4.99
CA LEU A 50 -11.20 4.73 -4.11
C LEU A 50 -9.68 4.59 -4.25
N ILE A 51 -8.95 4.61 -3.13
CA ILE A 51 -7.54 4.20 -3.06
C ILE A 51 -7.48 2.86 -2.35
N ALA A 52 -7.09 1.80 -3.05
CA ALA A 52 -6.91 0.48 -2.47
C ALA A 52 -5.42 0.21 -2.21
N LEU A 53 -5.08 -0.22 -1.01
CA LEU A 53 -3.75 -0.76 -0.70
C LEU A 53 -3.83 -2.27 -0.72
N HIS A 54 -2.96 -2.92 -1.50
CA HIS A 54 -2.87 -4.37 -1.66
C HIS A 54 -3.94 -4.95 -2.62
N ALA A 55 -3.50 -5.35 -3.81
CA ALA A 55 -4.30 -5.87 -4.93
C ALA A 55 -5.12 -7.10 -4.57
N TYR A 56 -4.49 -8.11 -3.94
CA TYR A 56 -5.19 -9.33 -3.55
C TYR A 56 -6.14 -9.08 -2.38
N ARG A 57 -5.61 -8.55 -1.27
CA ARG A 57 -6.37 -8.44 -0.01
C ARG A 57 -7.51 -7.42 -0.07
N SER A 58 -7.43 -6.44 -0.97
CA SER A 58 -8.53 -5.50 -1.23
C SER A 58 -9.35 -5.83 -2.47
N HIS A 59 -9.14 -6.98 -3.12
CA HIS A 59 -9.83 -7.36 -4.36
C HIS A 59 -11.35 -7.25 -4.25
N ALA A 60 -11.96 -7.81 -3.19
CA ALA A 60 -13.40 -7.75 -2.99
C ALA A 60 -13.94 -6.32 -2.88
N SER A 61 -13.16 -5.38 -2.35
CA SER A 61 -13.53 -3.96 -2.28
C SER A 61 -13.38 -3.26 -3.62
N ILE A 62 -12.33 -3.58 -4.37
CA ILE A 62 -12.07 -3.05 -5.71
C ILE A 62 -13.19 -3.47 -6.67
N ASP A 63 -13.51 -4.76 -6.68
CA ASP A 63 -14.55 -5.34 -7.51
C ASP A 63 -15.92 -4.74 -7.19
N ALA A 64 -16.31 -4.73 -5.91
CA ALA A 64 -17.58 -4.14 -5.48
C ALA A 64 -17.68 -2.64 -5.79
N PHE A 65 -16.59 -1.88 -5.65
CA PHE A 65 -16.59 -0.45 -5.96
C PHE A 65 -16.73 -0.19 -7.47
N LYS A 66 -16.00 -0.93 -8.32
CA LYS A 66 -16.12 -0.79 -9.77
C LYS A 66 -17.44 -1.30 -10.31
N LEU A 67 -18.06 -2.30 -9.67
CA LEU A 67 -19.41 -2.72 -10.00
C LEU A 67 -20.44 -1.62 -9.69
N ALA A 68 -20.35 -1.01 -8.50
CA ALA A 68 -21.27 0.05 -8.08
C ALA A 68 -21.03 1.37 -8.83
N TYR A 69 -19.77 1.68 -9.15
CA TYR A 69 -19.34 2.92 -9.77
C TYR A 69 -18.33 2.69 -10.90
N PRO A 70 -18.76 2.18 -12.07
CA PRO A 70 -17.85 1.80 -13.16
C PRO A 70 -16.93 2.92 -13.63
N ASN A 71 -17.43 4.15 -13.66
CA ASN A 71 -16.74 5.32 -14.18
C ASN A 71 -15.97 6.12 -13.11
N ARG A 72 -16.01 5.71 -11.84
CA ARG A 72 -15.28 6.43 -10.79
C ARG A 72 -13.83 5.98 -10.69
N PRO A 73 -12.90 6.92 -10.45
CA PRO A 73 -11.48 6.60 -10.37
C PRO A 73 -11.16 5.65 -9.21
N LEU A 74 -10.31 4.68 -9.50
CA LEU A 74 -9.72 3.72 -8.57
C LEU A 74 -8.21 3.74 -8.73
N ILE A 75 -7.50 4.06 -7.65
CA ILE A 75 -6.04 3.97 -7.58
C ILE A 75 -5.68 2.74 -6.76
N LEU A 76 -4.83 1.88 -7.31
CA LEU A 76 -4.31 0.70 -6.63
C LEU A 76 -2.84 0.91 -6.27
N ILE A 77 -2.54 0.92 -4.97
CA ILE A 77 -1.19 0.94 -4.43
C ILE A 77 -0.73 -0.50 -4.20
N LEU A 78 0.35 -0.88 -4.88
CA LEU A 78 0.96 -2.21 -4.81
C LEU A 78 2.00 -2.23 -3.69
N THR A 79 1.69 -2.96 -2.63
CA THR A 79 2.35 -2.88 -1.30
C THR A 79 3.45 -3.92 -1.08
N GLY A 80 4.02 -4.46 -2.17
CA GLY A 80 5.14 -5.39 -2.14
C GLY A 80 4.71 -6.84 -2.29
N THR A 81 4.02 -7.44 -1.31
CA THR A 81 3.62 -8.86 -1.41
C THR A 81 2.71 -9.14 -2.60
N ASP A 82 1.95 -8.14 -3.04
CA ASP A 82 1.23 -8.14 -4.31
C ASP A 82 2.08 -8.61 -5.47
N LEU A 83 3.30 -8.08 -5.57
CA LEU A 83 4.21 -8.26 -6.70
C LEU A 83 5.04 -9.54 -6.56
N TYR A 84 5.60 -9.77 -5.38
CA TYR A 84 6.63 -10.79 -5.20
C TYR A 84 6.09 -12.15 -4.75
N ARG A 85 4.85 -12.20 -4.26
CA ARG A 85 4.26 -13.43 -3.71
C ARG A 85 2.87 -13.70 -4.28
N ASP A 86 2.00 -12.71 -4.17
CA ASP A 86 0.57 -12.93 -4.37
C ASP A 86 0.21 -12.99 -5.86
N MET A 87 0.91 -12.25 -6.75
CA MET A 87 0.65 -12.28 -8.20
C MET A 87 0.78 -13.67 -8.80
N ALA A 88 1.76 -14.46 -8.35
CA ALA A 88 2.00 -15.82 -8.85
C ALA A 88 0.91 -16.83 -8.42
N ASN A 89 0.21 -16.54 -7.32
CA ASN A 89 -0.68 -17.50 -6.66
C ASN A 89 -2.16 -17.11 -6.73
N HIS A 90 -2.45 -15.83 -6.96
CA HIS A 90 -3.80 -15.27 -6.84
C HIS A 90 -4.19 -14.50 -8.12
N PRO A 91 -5.07 -15.06 -8.98
CA PRO A 91 -5.53 -14.36 -10.18
C PRO A 91 -6.23 -13.03 -9.88
N GLU A 92 -6.74 -12.85 -8.67
CA GLU A 92 -7.30 -11.61 -8.13
C GLU A 92 -6.35 -10.42 -8.26
N VAL A 93 -5.03 -10.63 -8.14
CA VAL A 93 -4.04 -9.56 -8.31
C VAL A 93 -4.13 -8.97 -9.71
N HIS A 94 -4.19 -9.83 -10.73
CA HIS A 94 -4.35 -9.43 -12.12
C HIS A 94 -5.70 -8.75 -12.37
N LYS A 95 -6.79 -9.25 -11.78
CA LYS A 95 -8.12 -8.63 -11.89
C LYS A 95 -8.15 -7.24 -11.26
N SER A 96 -7.58 -7.08 -10.07
CA SER A 96 -7.46 -5.79 -9.39
C SER A 96 -6.63 -4.79 -10.19
N MET A 97 -5.52 -5.22 -10.80
CA MET A 97 -4.72 -4.37 -11.70
C MET A 97 -5.48 -3.99 -12.97
N ALA A 98 -6.31 -4.89 -13.51
CA ALA A 98 -7.15 -4.59 -14.67
C ALA A 98 -8.18 -3.49 -14.34
N LEU A 99 -8.85 -3.63 -13.19
CA LEU A 99 -9.89 -2.72 -12.71
C LEU A 99 -9.38 -1.33 -12.31
N ALA A 100 -8.14 -1.21 -11.84
CA ALA A 100 -7.60 0.08 -11.41
C ALA A 100 -7.36 1.04 -12.58
N ASP A 101 -7.68 2.32 -12.42
CA ASP A 101 -7.41 3.35 -13.43
C ASP A 101 -5.96 3.84 -13.35
N ALA A 102 -5.35 3.77 -12.16
CA ALA A 102 -3.93 4.02 -11.95
C ALA A 102 -3.32 3.01 -10.98
N LEU A 103 -2.07 2.65 -11.23
CA LEU A 103 -1.25 1.82 -10.36
C LEU A 103 -0.16 2.68 -9.72
N VAL A 104 0.08 2.47 -8.43
CA VAL A 104 1.20 3.09 -7.71
C VAL A 104 2.11 1.98 -7.21
N VAL A 105 3.38 2.05 -7.58
CA VAL A 105 4.43 1.20 -7.03
C VAL A 105 5.36 2.02 -6.14
N LEU A 106 5.96 1.37 -5.15
CA LEU A 106 6.73 2.05 -4.08
C LEU A 106 8.25 2.06 -4.33
N GLN A 107 8.69 1.51 -5.46
CA GLN A 107 10.06 1.47 -5.94
C GLN A 107 10.06 1.39 -7.49
N ALA A 108 11.18 1.69 -8.15
CA ALA A 108 11.24 1.81 -9.61
C ALA A 108 11.32 0.45 -10.35
N GLU A 109 12.10 -0.49 -9.86
CA GLU A 109 12.24 -1.86 -10.34
C GLU A 109 10.89 -2.63 -10.42
N ALA A 110 9.90 -2.26 -9.60
CA ALA A 110 8.57 -2.84 -9.55
C ALA A 110 7.84 -2.67 -10.88
N LEU A 111 8.15 -1.60 -11.65
CA LEU A 111 7.61 -1.40 -12.98
C LEU A 111 7.93 -2.56 -13.92
N GLN A 112 9.08 -3.22 -13.74
CA GLN A 112 9.46 -4.38 -14.56
C GLN A 112 8.63 -5.62 -14.22
N ILE A 113 8.14 -5.71 -12.98
CA ILE A 113 7.30 -6.82 -12.51
C ILE A 113 5.84 -6.62 -12.95
N ILE A 114 5.38 -5.37 -13.11
CA ILE A 114 4.05 -5.10 -13.66
C ILE A 114 3.93 -5.68 -15.07
N PRO A 115 2.86 -6.46 -15.37
CA PRO A 115 2.59 -6.91 -16.73
C PRO A 115 2.54 -5.75 -17.72
N THR A 116 3.21 -5.89 -18.87
CA THR A 116 3.40 -4.81 -19.86
C THR A 116 2.12 -4.06 -20.21
N LYS A 117 0.99 -4.78 -20.33
CA LYS A 117 -0.34 -4.22 -20.61
C LYS A 117 -0.83 -3.15 -19.61
N TRP A 118 -0.28 -3.09 -18.40
CA TRP A 118 -0.69 -2.12 -17.37
C TRP A 118 0.41 -1.14 -16.95
N ARG A 119 1.62 -1.24 -17.52
CA ARG A 119 2.73 -0.32 -17.19
C ARG A 119 2.41 1.14 -17.55
N HIS A 120 1.62 1.37 -18.60
CA HIS A 120 1.25 2.72 -19.05
C HIS A 120 0.46 3.54 -18.01
N LYS A 121 -0.18 2.87 -17.05
CA LYS A 121 -0.93 3.51 -15.96
C LYS A 121 -0.24 3.36 -14.60
N ALA A 122 1.02 2.93 -14.59
CA ALA A 122 1.81 2.77 -13.38
C ALA A 122 2.70 3.99 -13.12
N ALA A 123 2.69 4.49 -11.89
CA ALA A 123 3.57 5.54 -11.41
C ALA A 123 4.38 5.07 -10.21
N VAL A 124 5.62 5.53 -10.11
CA VAL A 124 6.49 5.27 -8.97
C VAL A 124 6.32 6.40 -7.96
N ILE A 125 5.94 6.07 -6.73
CA ILE A 125 5.94 7.01 -5.60
C ILE A 125 6.76 6.38 -4.48
N HIS A 126 7.99 6.87 -4.33
CA HIS A 126 8.88 6.41 -3.27
C HIS A 126 8.32 6.79 -1.89
N GLN A 127 8.38 5.83 -0.96
CA GLN A 127 8.01 6.09 0.43
C GLN A 127 9.06 6.99 1.08
N SER A 128 8.60 8.08 1.67
CA SER A 128 9.44 8.99 2.46
C SER A 128 9.17 8.83 3.95
N VAL A 129 10.17 9.21 4.75
CA VAL A 129 10.03 9.42 6.19
C VAL A 129 10.44 10.86 6.53
N PRO A 130 9.84 11.49 7.55
CA PRO A 130 10.35 12.76 8.05
C PRO A 130 11.79 12.60 8.54
N GLN A 131 12.54 13.70 8.56
CA GLN A 131 13.88 13.69 9.11
C GLN A 131 13.84 13.30 10.60
N ILE A 132 14.69 12.35 10.98
CA ILE A 132 14.82 11.88 12.36
C ILE A 132 16.01 12.62 13.00
N PRO A 133 15.86 13.19 14.21
CA PRO A 133 16.98 13.82 14.92
C PRO A 133 18.14 12.84 15.12
N LYS A 134 19.38 13.33 14.94
CA LYS A 134 20.56 12.53 15.24
C LYS A 134 20.63 12.25 16.75
N GLN A 135 20.76 10.98 17.11
CA GLN A 135 21.01 10.56 18.49
C GLN A 135 22.52 10.29 18.70
N GLN A 136 23.04 10.55 19.91
CA GLN A 136 24.41 10.17 20.25
C GLN A 136 24.51 8.65 20.32
N LYS A 137 25.51 8.08 19.64
CA LYS A 137 25.79 6.64 19.69
C LYS A 137 26.56 6.32 20.99
N PRO A 138 26.21 5.25 21.73
CA PRO A 138 27.02 4.76 22.84
C PRO A 138 28.46 4.47 22.37
N LYS A 139 29.46 4.93 23.12
CA LYS A 139 30.88 4.64 22.83
C LYS A 139 31.23 3.23 23.29
N GLY A 140 32.06 2.53 22.52
CA GLY A 140 32.60 1.22 22.89
C GLY A 140 31.60 0.05 22.80
N GLN A 141 30.45 0.23 22.15
CA GLN A 141 29.47 -0.83 21.92
C GLN A 141 29.06 -0.89 20.45
N PHE A 142 28.88 -2.11 19.93
CA PHE A 142 28.26 -2.34 18.63
C PHE A 142 26.84 -2.87 18.85
N SER A 143 25.85 -1.98 18.78
CA SER A 143 24.44 -2.33 18.95
C SER A 143 23.75 -2.43 17.59
N VAL A 144 23.04 -3.54 17.39
CA VAL A 144 22.19 -3.78 16.21
C VAL A 144 20.74 -3.82 16.66
N SER A 145 19.85 -3.15 15.93
CA SER A 145 18.41 -3.19 16.17
C SER A 145 17.70 -3.73 14.93
N VAL A 146 16.85 -4.73 15.13
CA VAL A 146 15.97 -5.30 14.10
C VAL A 146 14.56 -4.81 14.37
N ILE A 147 14.02 -3.98 13.49
CA ILE A 147 12.70 -3.37 13.66
C ILE A 147 11.73 -3.93 12.64
N GLY A 148 10.71 -4.63 13.13
CA GLY A 148 9.56 -5.05 12.32
C GLY A 148 8.90 -6.32 12.85
N HIS A 149 7.74 -6.66 12.29
CA HIS A 149 7.15 -7.99 12.52
C HIS A 149 8.07 -9.06 11.95
N LEU A 150 8.59 -9.96 12.80
CA LEU A 150 9.57 -10.99 12.47
C LEU A 150 8.90 -12.16 11.74
N ARG A 151 8.57 -11.95 10.46
CA ARG A 151 7.88 -12.94 9.62
C ARG A 151 8.87 -13.68 8.72
N PRO A 152 8.57 -14.91 8.27
CA PRO A 152 9.48 -15.71 7.44
C PRO A 152 10.02 -14.97 6.21
N GLU A 153 9.17 -14.21 5.51
CA GLU A 153 9.59 -13.47 4.31
C GLU A 153 10.59 -12.33 4.57
N LYS A 154 10.81 -11.98 5.84
CA LYS A 154 11.81 -10.97 6.25
C LYS A 154 13.09 -11.59 6.79
N ASP A 155 13.15 -12.92 6.90
CA ASP A 155 14.26 -13.68 7.46
C ASP A 155 14.94 -12.99 8.66
N PRO A 156 14.27 -12.91 9.83
CA PRO A 156 14.77 -12.15 10.97
C PRO A 156 16.11 -12.65 11.50
N PHE A 157 16.50 -13.89 11.18
CA PHE A 157 17.75 -14.48 11.59
C PHE A 157 18.89 -14.23 10.61
N CYS A 158 18.63 -13.73 9.39
CA CYS A 158 19.68 -13.38 8.42
C CYS A 158 20.77 -12.51 9.05
N ILE A 159 20.40 -11.60 9.96
CA ILE A 159 21.31 -10.67 10.62
C ILE A 159 22.30 -11.32 11.61
N ILE A 160 22.03 -12.56 12.03
CA ILE A 160 22.90 -13.32 12.95
C ILE A 160 23.53 -14.55 12.30
N ARG A 161 23.24 -14.83 11.03
CA ARG A 161 23.86 -15.94 10.30
C ARG A 161 25.24 -15.50 9.83
N ALA A 162 26.25 -16.32 10.15
CA ALA A 162 27.63 -16.16 9.71
C ALA A 162 27.80 -16.46 8.22
#